data_AF-A0A558ISR0-F1
#
_entry.id   AF-A0A558ISR0-F1
#
_cell.length_a   1.000
_cell.length_b   1.000
_cell.length_c   1.000
_cell.angle_alpha   90.00
_cell.angle_beta   90.00
_cell.angle_gamma   90.00
#
_symmetry.space_group_name_H-M   'P 1'
#
loop_
_entity.id
_entity.type
_entity.pdbx_description
1 polymer ?
#
loop_
_entity_poly.entity_id
_entity_poly.type
_entity_poly.pdbx_seq_one_letter_code
_entity_poly.pdbx_strand_id
1 'polypeptide(L)' 'MTAPIFTPKTTAELRSEREHILQDLAPRTIDELRELRAIDQILTIDEAILNQYEALCFVIGD' A
#
# COMPACT_ATOMS: atom_id res chain seq x y z
N MET A 1 -0.23 29.95 5.33
CA MET A 1 0.30 28.60 5.12
C MET A 1 -0.37 27.70 6.15
N THR A 2 -1.24 26.80 5.72
CA THR A 2 -1.95 25.88 6.63
C THR A 2 -1.02 24.70 6.90
N ALA A 3 -0.71 24.42 8.16
CA ALA A 3 0.07 23.24 8.50
C ALA A 3 -0.71 21.99 8.07
N PRO A 4 -0.06 20.97 7.48
CA PRO A 4 -0.72 19.71 7.19
C PRO A 4 -1.24 19.14 8.49
N ILE A 5 -2.56 18.87 8.53
CA ILE A 5 -3.21 18.26 9.68
C ILE A 5 -2.72 16.81 9.70
N PHE A 6 -1.77 16.52 10.60
CA PHE A 6 -1.41 15.16 10.94
C PHE A 6 -2.56 14.58 11.74
N THR A 7 -3.46 13.87 11.08
CA THR A 7 -4.44 13.03 11.77
C THR A 7 -3.70 11.79 12.24
N PRO A 8 -3.45 11.62 13.55
CA PRO A 8 -2.81 10.41 14.05
C PRO A 8 -3.72 9.23 13.74
N LYS A 9 -3.26 8.31 12.89
CA LYS A 9 -3.91 7.02 12.68
C LYS A 9 -3.36 6.04 13.71
N THR A 10 -4.25 5.27 14.30
CA THR A 10 -3.90 4.13 15.16
C THR A 10 -3.34 2.99 14.31
N THR A 11 -2.53 2.12 14.91
CA THR A 11 -2.04 0.90 14.23
C THR A 11 -3.19 0.01 13.75
N ALA A 12 -4.34 0.02 14.44
CA ALA A 12 -5.53 -0.69 14.00
C ALA A 12 -6.10 -0.13 12.69
N GLU A 13 -6.19 1.20 12.56
CA GLU A 13 -6.65 1.85 11.32
C GLU A 13 -5.69 1.60 10.16
N LEU A 14 -4.38 1.64 10.41
CA LEU A 14 -3.37 1.34 9.38
C LEU A 14 -3.45 -0.12 8.90
N ARG A 15 -3.71 -1.07 9.81
CA ARG A 15 -3.93 -2.48 9.43
C ARG A 15 -5.21 -2.65 8.62
N SER A 16 -6.29 -1.96 8.98
CA SER A 16 -7.53 -1.97 8.19
C SER A 16 -7.32 -1.39 6.80
N GLU A 17 -6.54 -0.32 6.67
CA GLU A 17 -6.18 0.28 5.37
C GLU A 17 -5.38 -0.70 4.51
N ARG A 18 -4.40 -1.39 5.10
CA ARG A 18 -3.65 -2.45 4.42
C ARG A 18 -4.57 -3.57 3.93
N GLU A 19 -5.49 -4.02 4.78
CA GLU A 19 -6.45 -5.07 4.43
C GLU A 19 -7.37 -4.64 3.28
N HIS A 20 -7.81 -3.37 3.30
CA HIS A 20 -8.61 -2.81 2.22
C HIS A 20 -7.86 -2.79 0.88
N ILE A 21 -6.58 -2.42 0.89
CA ILE A 21 -5.72 -2.49 -0.29
C ILE A 21 -5.64 -3.92 -0.84
N LEU A 22 -5.50 -4.93 0.03
CA LEU A 22 -5.46 -6.34 -0.39
C LEU A 22 -6.79 -6.80 -1.00
N GLN A 23 -7.91 -6.33 -0.46
CA GLN A 23 -9.25 -6.62 -1.00
C GLN A 23 -9.47 -5.97 -2.36
N ASP A 24 -9.09 -4.70 -2.51
CA ASP A 24 -9.24 -3.95 -3.76
C ASP A 24 -8.31 -4.47 -4.87
N LEU A 25 -7.18 -5.08 -4.49
CA LEU A 25 -6.23 -5.67 -5.43
C LEU A 25 -6.75 -6.98 -6.05
N ALA A 26 -7.68 -7.67 -5.40
CA ALA A 26 -8.21 -8.94 -5.88
C ALA A 26 -8.79 -8.83 -7.31
N PRO A 27 -8.50 -9.79 -8.21
CA PRO A 27 -7.91 -11.10 -7.96
C PRO A 27 -6.38 -11.13 -7.91
N ARG A 28 -5.70 -10.00 -8.13
CA ARG A 28 -4.24 -9.94 -8.15
C ARG A 28 -3.68 -9.92 -6.73
N THR A 29 -2.42 -10.34 -6.60
CA THR A 29 -1.71 -10.35 -5.31
C THR A 29 -0.54 -9.34 -5.29
N ILE A 30 -0.11 -8.95 -4.10
CA ILE A 30 1.07 -8.09 -3.92
C ILE A 30 2.32 -8.75 -4.50
N ASP A 31 2.44 -10.08 -4.40
CA ASP A 31 3.56 -10.81 -4.95
C ASP A 31 3.58 -10.78 -6.49
N GLU A 32 2.41 -10.88 -7.14
CA GLU A 32 2.31 -10.67 -8.59
C GLU A 32 2.73 -9.24 -8.98
N LEU A 33 2.36 -8.23 -8.20
CA LEU A 33 2.82 -6.86 -8.46
C LEU A 33 4.35 -6.74 -8.32
N ARG A 34 4.95 -7.41 -7.32
CA ARG A 34 6.41 -7.44 -7.15
C ARG A 34 7.10 -8.14 -8.32
N GLU A 35 6.53 -9.24 -8.83
CA GLU A 35 7.03 -9.92 -10.02
C GLU A 35 6.95 -9.01 -11.26
N LEU A 36 5.83 -8.32 -11.46
CA LEU A 36 5.67 -7.35 -12.55
C LEU A 36 6.66 -6.19 -12.44
N ARG A 37 6.93 -5.69 -11.23
CA ARG A 37 7.94 -4.66 -10.98
C ARG A 37 9.34 -5.16 -11.31
N ALA A 38 9.66 -6.40 -10.96
CA ALA A 38 10.98 -6.99 -11.21
C ALA A 38 11.30 -7.14 -12.71
N ILE A 39 10.28 -7.16 -13.57
CA ILE A 39 10.42 -7.26 -15.03
C ILE A 39 10.05 -5.96 -15.76
N ASP A 40 9.94 -4.83 -15.04
CA ASP A 40 9.57 -3.51 -15.56
C ASP A 40 8.21 -3.47 -16.31
N GLN A 41 7.28 -4.37 -15.99
CA GLN A 41 5.93 -4.45 -16.56
C GLN A 41 4.82 -4.02 -15.59
N ILE A 42 5.18 -3.43 -14.45
CA ILE A 42 4.19 -2.91 -13.51
C ILE A 42 3.50 -1.67 -14.08
N LEU A 43 2.16 -1.63 -13.99
CA LEU A 43 1.38 -0.45 -14.36
C LEU A 43 1.56 0.64 -13.30
N THR A 44 1.53 1.91 -13.69
CA THR A 44 1.68 3.04 -12.75
C THR A 44 0.66 3.00 -11.60
N ILE A 45 -0.56 2.51 -11.86
CA ILE A 45 -1.60 2.35 -10.83
C ILE A 45 -1.25 1.25 -9.83
N ASP A 46 -0.72 0.13 -10.34
CA ASP A 46 -0.31 -1.01 -9.52
C ASP A 46 0.96 -0.67 -8.71
N GLU A 47 1.87 0.12 -9.29
CA GLU A 47 3.05 0.62 -8.60
C GLU A 47 2.68 1.57 -7.44
N ALA A 48 1.68 2.44 -7.64
CA ALA A 48 1.18 3.28 -6.57
C ALA A 48 0.56 2.46 -5.42
N ILE A 49 -0.19 1.42 -5.75
CA ILE A 49 -0.78 0.48 -4.78
C ILE A 49 0.33 -0.25 -4.01
N LEU A 50 1.33 -0.79 -4.72
CA LEU A 50 2.46 -1.49 -4.11
C LEU A 50 3.25 -0.57 -3.17
N ASN A 51 3.53 0.66 -3.58
CA ASN A 51 4.22 1.64 -2.74
C ASN A 51 3.40 2.01 -1.49
N GLN A 52 2.08 2.17 -1.60
CA GLN A 52 1.21 2.43 -0.44
C GLN A 52 1.21 1.24 0.52
N TYR A 53 1.12 0.01 0.01
CA TYR A 53 1.20 -1.20 0.82
C TYR A 53 2.54 -1.31 1.56
N GLU A 54 3.66 -1.13 0.85
CA GLU A 54 5.01 -1.18 1.43
C GLU A 54 5.21 -0.11 2.51
N ALA A 55 4.71 1.11 2.27
CA ALA A 55 4.73 2.18 3.26
C ALA A 55 3.90 1.83 4.52
N LEU A 56 2.73 1.23 4.36
CA LEU A 56 1.90 0.79 5.48
C LEU A 56 2.59 -0.31 6.28
N CYS A 57 3.18 -1.32 5.64
CA CYS A 57 3.96 -2.36 6.32
C CYS A 57 5.11 -1.75 7.14
N PHE A 58 5.87 -0.82 6.55
CA PHE A 58 6.96 -0.13 7.24
C PHE A 58 6.49 0.64 8.47
N VAL A 59 5.37 1.38 8.38
CA VAL A 59 4.83 2.17 9.50
C VAL A 59 4.21 1.28 10.59
N ILE A 60 3.62 0.15 10.21
CA ILE A 60 3.04 -0.82 11.15
C ILE A 60 4.13 -1.65 11.85
N GLY A 61 5.31 -1.78 11.23
CA GLY A 61 6.43 -2.58 11.72
C GLY A 61 6.30 -4.07 11.39
N ASP A 62 5.66 -4.40 10.27
CA ASP A 62 5.43 -5.75 9.75
C ASP A 62 6.42 -6.09 8.62
#